data_AF-A0A0G0IPE1-F1
#
_entry.id   AF-A0A0G0IPE1-F1
#
_cell.length_a   1.000
_cell.length_b   1.000
_cell.length_c   1.000
_cell.angle_alpha   90.00
_cell.angle_beta   90.00
_cell.angle_gamma   90.00
#
_symmetry.space_group_name_H-M   'P 1'
#
loop_
_entity.id
_entity.type
_entity.pdbx_description
1 polymer ?
#
loop_
_entity_poly.entity_id
_entity_poly.type
_entity_poly.pdbx_seq_one_letter_code
_entity_poly.pdbx_strand_id
1 'polypeptide(L)'
;MFTKQIIVIIIAFLTVLFSYSSAKKFLLNRFDQIEKKQAEILQELKKNRPTTISSTGQSPSSDLIQEVGRLKAEVAKLKDQVEEQDDILGLSETSLTPILSLSPTKSVSINFVTISDRKWQSVEVYETKSSSSKIIGQAVYGKYYPYTEKENGYYFINLNDDITGWIHSQFVKEY
;
A
#
# COMPACT_ATOMS: atom_id res chain seq x y z
N MET A 1 30.20 0.38 -61.02
CA MET A 1 29.85 1.12 -59.78
C MET A 1 28.46 0.75 -59.24
N PHE A 2 27.46 0.55 -60.11
CA PHE A 2 26.07 0.21 -59.74
C PHE A 2 25.88 -1.10 -58.96
N THR A 3 26.64 -2.16 -59.25
CA THR A 3 26.49 -3.47 -58.59
C THR A 3 26.82 -3.44 -57.10
N LYS A 4 27.78 -2.60 -56.68
CA LYS A 4 28.15 -2.47 -55.26
C LYS A 4 27.06 -1.77 -54.44
N GLN A 5 26.39 -0.76 -55.00
CA GLN A 5 25.31 -0.03 -54.32
C GLN A 5 24.05 -0.90 -54.16
N ILE A 6 23.72 -1.73 -55.16
CA ILE A 6 22.59 -2.66 -55.12
C ILE A 6 22.78 -3.70 -53.99
N ILE A 7 23.99 -4.23 -53.82
CA ILE A 7 24.29 -5.22 -52.76
C ILE A 7 24.12 -4.59 -51.36
N VAL A 8 24.56 -3.35 -51.16
CA VAL A 8 24.43 -2.65 -49.87
C VAL A 8 22.96 -2.44 -49.49
N ILE A 9 22.10 -2.09 -50.46
CA ILE A 9 20.66 -1.90 -50.23
C ILE A 9 19.97 -3.22 -49.85
N ILE A 10 20.33 -4.34 -50.50
CA ILE A 10 19.76 -5.66 -50.20
C ILE A 10 20.12 -6.10 -48.77
N ILE A 11 21.37 -5.88 -48.34
CA ILE A 11 21.81 -6.21 -46.98
C ILE A 11 21.05 -5.37 -45.95
N ALA A 12 20.87 -4.06 -46.19
CA ALA A 12 20.10 -3.20 -45.29
C ALA A 12 18.63 -3.63 -45.18
N PHE A 13 18.03 -4.12 -46.27
CA PHE A 13 16.66 -4.62 -46.23
C PHE A 13 16.56 -5.95 -45.46
N LEU A 14 17.56 -6.82 -45.61
CA LEU A 14 17.64 -8.09 -44.89
C LEU A 14 17.80 -7.89 -43.38
N THR A 15 18.58 -6.91 -42.93
CA THR A 15 18.75 -6.64 -41.49
C THR A 15 17.45 -6.12 -40.85
N VAL A 16 16.69 -5.29 -41.57
CA VAL A 16 15.37 -4.82 -41.11
C VAL A 16 14.36 -5.97 -41.04
N LEU A 17 14.29 -6.81 -42.08
CA LEU A 17 13.41 -7.99 -42.08
C LEU A 17 13.79 -9.03 -41.01
N PHE A 18 15.09 -9.24 -40.79
CA PHE A 18 15.58 -10.17 -39.77
C PHE A 18 15.29 -9.68 -38.35
N SER A 19 15.43 -8.37 -38.11
CA SER A 19 15.07 -7.74 -36.83
C SER A 19 13.57 -7.84 -36.56
N TYR A 20 12.75 -7.62 -37.58
CA TYR A 20 11.29 -7.74 -37.50
C TYR A 20 10.82 -9.19 -37.27
N SER A 21 11.47 -10.19 -37.89
CA SER A 21 11.16 -11.62 -37.69
C SER A 21 11.55 -12.13 -36.30
N SER A 22 12.69 -11.65 -35.78
CA SER A 22 13.20 -12.07 -34.47
C SER A 22 12.31 -11.60 -33.31
N ALA A 23 11.67 -10.43 -33.42
CA ALA A 23 10.76 -9.92 -32.40
C ALA A 23 9.47 -10.76 -32.26
N LYS A 24 8.96 -11.35 -33.34
CA LYS A 24 7.71 -12.14 -33.31
C LYS A 24 7.89 -13.48 -32.57
N LYS A 25 9.03 -14.15 -32.77
CA LYS A 25 9.30 -15.46 -32.13
C LYS A 25 9.49 -15.35 -30.62
N PHE A 26 9.95 -14.21 -30.11
CA PHE A 26 10.14 -13.97 -28.68
C PHE A 26 8.81 -13.74 -27.93
N LEU A 27 7.84 -13.06 -28.55
CA LEU A 27 6.57 -12.74 -27.90
C LEU A 27 5.68 -13.98 -27.69
N LEU A 28 5.59 -14.89 -28.67
CA LEU A 28 4.72 -16.07 -28.59
C LEU A 28 5.13 -17.05 -27.48
N ASN A 29 6.44 -17.29 -27.30
CA ASN A 29 6.95 -18.20 -26.27
C ASN A 29 6.74 -17.68 -24.83
N ARG A 30 6.55 -16.37 -24.66
CA ARG A 30 6.31 -15.75 -23.35
C ARG A 30 4.85 -15.87 -22.91
N PHE A 31 3.90 -15.90 -23.86
CA PHE A 31 2.47 -16.07 -23.55
C PHE A 31 2.13 -17.49 -23.07
N ASP A 32 2.73 -18.51 -23.68
CA ASP A 32 2.49 -19.91 -23.30
C ASP A 32 2.94 -20.22 -21.85
N GLN A 33 4.04 -19.60 -21.43
CA GLN A 33 4.52 -19.63 -20.04
C GLN A 33 3.57 -18.96 -19.05
N ILE A 34 2.83 -17.92 -19.48
CA ILE A 34 1.89 -17.19 -18.61
C ILE A 34 0.65 -18.05 -18.35
N GLU A 35 0.09 -18.71 -19.37
CA GLU A 35 -1.08 -19.60 -19.20
C GLU A 35 -0.77 -20.81 -18.32
N LYS A 36 0.41 -21.43 -18.52
CA LYS A 36 0.83 -22.57 -17.70
C LYS A 36 0.96 -22.19 -16.21
N LYS A 37 1.50 -21.01 -15.91
CA LYS A 37 1.62 -20.51 -14.53
C LYS A 37 0.27 -20.18 -13.90
N GLN A 38 -0.69 -19.69 -14.68
CA GLN A 38 -2.06 -19.42 -14.20
C GLN A 38 -2.77 -20.72 -13.80
N ALA A 39 -2.61 -21.79 -14.58
CA ALA A 39 -3.21 -23.10 -14.28
C ALA A 39 -2.61 -23.74 -13.02
N GLU A 40 -1.30 -23.60 -12.81
CA GLU A 40 -0.61 -24.11 -11.62
C GLU A 40 -1.05 -23.37 -10.34
N ILE A 41 -1.19 -22.04 -10.39
CA ILE A 41 -1.70 -21.24 -9.26
C ILE A 41 -3.15 -21.61 -8.90
N LEU A 42 -4.01 -21.85 -9.89
CA LEU A 42 -5.39 -22.32 -9.65
C LEU A 42 -5.44 -23.73 -9.03
N GLN A 43 -4.48 -24.58 -9.39
CA GLN A 43 -4.36 -25.91 -8.84
C GLN A 43 -3.86 -25.88 -7.38
N GLU A 44 -2.87 -25.04 -7.08
CA GLU A 44 -2.41 -24.73 -5.72
C GLU A 44 -3.55 -24.17 -4.85
N LEU A 45 -4.34 -23.22 -5.37
CA LEU A 45 -5.50 -22.65 -4.65
C LEU A 45 -6.59 -23.69 -4.37
N LYS A 46 -6.78 -24.67 -5.26
CA LYS A 46 -7.76 -25.75 -5.07
C LYS A 46 -7.25 -26.83 -4.12
N LYS A 47 -5.95 -27.12 -4.13
CA LYS A 47 -5.27 -28.08 -3.25
C LYS A 47 -5.15 -27.58 -1.81
N ASN A 48 -5.00 -26.28 -1.63
CA ASN A 48 -4.74 -25.67 -0.33
C ASN A 48 -6.02 -25.14 0.36
N ARG A 49 -7.22 -25.48 -0.15
CA ARG A 49 -8.50 -25.16 0.50
C ARG A 49 -8.66 -26.04 1.75
N PRO A 50 -8.57 -25.50 2.98
CA PRO A 50 -9.09 -26.22 4.14
C PRO A 50 -10.60 -26.27 3.96
N THR A 51 -11.14 -27.48 3.94
CA THR A 51 -12.57 -27.79 3.93
C THR A 51 -13.27 -26.97 5.00
N THR A 52 -13.90 -25.86 4.59
CA THR A 52 -15.01 -25.30 5.36
C THR A 52 -16.27 -25.95 4.82
N ILE A 53 -17.10 -26.39 5.76
CA ILE A 53 -18.50 -26.79 5.68
C ILE A 53 -18.78 -28.28 5.43
N SER A 54 -19.00 -29.05 6.52
CA SER A 54 -20.33 -29.59 6.86
C SER A 54 -20.32 -30.46 8.13
N SER A 55 -20.92 -30.00 9.23
CA SER A 55 -22.04 -30.65 9.94
C SER A 55 -22.24 -30.11 11.37
N THR A 56 -23.49 -29.76 11.65
CA THR A 56 -24.18 -29.78 12.96
C THR A 56 -23.79 -28.73 14.01
N GLY A 57 -24.80 -27.97 14.45
CA GLY A 57 -24.66 -26.74 15.22
C GLY A 57 -24.07 -26.89 16.63
N GLN A 58 -23.31 -25.88 17.02
CA GLN A 58 -23.25 -25.32 18.36
C GLN A 58 -22.56 -23.94 18.29
N SER A 59 -23.00 -23.06 19.18
CA SER A 59 -22.83 -21.60 19.15
C SER A 59 -21.37 -21.10 19.25
N PRO A 60 -20.89 -20.20 18.36
CA PRO A 60 -19.61 -19.51 18.50
C PRO A 60 -19.68 -18.20 19.31
N SER A 61 -20.81 -17.90 19.97
CA SER A 61 -21.02 -16.60 20.62
C SER A 61 -20.42 -16.48 22.03
N SER A 62 -19.98 -17.56 22.68
CA SER A 62 -19.59 -17.51 24.10
C SER A 62 -18.22 -16.84 24.33
N ASP A 63 -17.21 -17.19 23.54
CA ASP A 63 -15.84 -16.72 23.75
C ASP A 63 -15.70 -15.22 23.44
N LEU A 64 -16.38 -14.74 22.39
CA LEU A 64 -16.36 -13.31 22.04
C LEU A 64 -17.13 -12.45 23.06
N ILE A 65 -18.23 -12.96 23.62
CA ILE A 65 -19.01 -12.23 24.63
C ILE A 65 -18.24 -12.18 25.97
N GLN A 66 -17.52 -13.25 26.30
CA GLN A 66 -16.69 -13.30 27.50
C GLN A 66 -15.48 -12.36 27.42
N GLU A 67 -14.86 -12.25 26.24
CA GLU A 67 -13.75 -11.34 26.00
C GLU A 67 -14.18 -9.86 26.09
N VAL A 68 -15.34 -9.50 25.53
CA VAL A 68 -15.88 -8.13 25.64
C VAL A 68 -16.23 -7.77 27.09
N GLY A 69 -16.74 -8.73 27.88
CA GLY A 69 -17.01 -8.55 29.30
C GLY A 69 -15.72 -8.29 30.12
N ARG A 70 -14.65 -9.03 29.82
CA ARG A 70 -13.33 -8.85 30.43
C ARG A 70 -12.71 -7.50 30.10
N LEU A 71 -12.72 -7.12 28.82
CA LEU A 71 -12.18 -5.83 28.36
C LEU A 71 -12.92 -4.65 29.00
N LYS A 72 -14.25 -4.75 29.17
CA LYS A 72 -15.04 -3.70 29.84
C LYS A 72 -14.70 -3.56 31.34
N ALA A 73 -14.39 -4.66 32.02
CA ALA A 73 -13.98 -4.63 33.43
C ALA A 73 -12.58 -4.02 33.61
N GLU A 74 -11.67 -4.25 32.66
CA GLU A 74 -10.31 -3.69 32.70
C GLU A 74 -10.30 -2.17 32.48
N VAL A 75 -11.16 -1.66 31.58
CA VAL A 75 -11.33 -0.22 31.36
C VAL A 75 -11.90 0.49 32.60
N ALA A 76 -12.82 -0.15 33.33
CA ALA A 76 -13.33 0.41 34.58
C ALA A 76 -12.23 0.50 35.65
N LYS A 77 -11.41 -0.55 35.77
CA LYS A 77 -10.30 -0.59 36.73
C LYS A 77 -9.23 0.45 36.44
N LEU A 78 -8.92 0.69 35.17
CA LEU A 78 -7.93 1.71 34.76
C LEU A 78 -8.46 3.14 34.97
N LYS A 79 -9.78 3.35 34.86
CA LYS A 79 -10.40 4.67 35.08
C LYS A 79 -10.37 5.09 36.54
N ASP A 80 -10.62 4.17 37.47
CA ASP A 80 -10.54 4.46 38.92
C ASP A 80 -9.09 4.75 39.36
N GLN A 81 -8.09 4.18 38.67
CA GLN A 81 -6.68 4.37 39.00
C GLN A 81 -6.10 5.72 38.52
N VAL A 82 -6.77 6.39 37.57
CA VAL A 82 -6.39 7.72 37.07
C VAL A 82 -7.01 8.84 37.93
N GLU A 83 -8.15 8.58 38.57
CA GLU A 83 -8.87 9.58 39.37
C GLU A 83 -8.28 9.77 40.78
N GLU A 84 -7.37 8.89 41.23
CA GLU A 84 -6.69 8.97 42.53
C GLU A 84 -5.38 9.79 42.50
N GLN A 85 -5.01 10.40 41.36
CA GLN A 85 -3.77 11.17 41.21
C GLN A 85 -3.95 12.70 41.08
N ASP A 86 -5.15 13.22 41.37
CA ASP A 86 -5.45 14.66 41.28
C ASP A 86 -5.48 15.42 42.63
N ASP A 87 -5.22 14.76 43.77
CA ASP A 87 -5.47 15.36 45.11
C ASP A 87 -4.22 15.57 45.98
N ILE A 88 -3.06 15.86 45.36
CA ILE A 88 -1.81 16.16 46.09
C ILE A 88 -1.23 17.51 45.66
N LEU A 89 -1.50 18.51 46.51
CA LEU A 89 -0.72 19.73 46.83
C LEU A 89 -1.06 21.04 46.10
N GLY A 90 -1.91 21.82 46.77
CA GLY A 90 -1.77 23.28 46.76
C GLY A 90 -0.59 23.73 47.64
N LEU A 91 0.27 24.61 47.12
CA LEU A 91 0.68 25.91 47.66
C LEU A 91 2.05 26.38 47.10
N SER A 92 2.07 27.67 46.73
CA SER A 92 3.20 28.60 46.67
C SER A 92 4.11 28.65 45.43
N GLU A 93 3.84 29.70 44.64
CA GLU A 93 4.77 30.73 44.11
C GLU A 93 6.05 30.35 43.33
N THR A 94 6.02 30.76 42.07
CA THR A 94 7.09 31.47 41.32
C THR A 94 8.45 30.78 41.14
N SER A 95 8.70 30.26 39.94
CA SER A 95 9.89 30.63 39.15
C SER A 95 9.75 30.22 37.69
N LEU A 96 10.35 31.02 36.83
CA LEU A 96 10.21 31.15 35.38
C LEU A 96 10.72 29.93 34.58
N THR A 97 10.02 29.57 33.51
CA THR A 97 10.56 29.29 32.14
C THR A 97 9.39 29.04 31.16
N PRO A 98 9.37 29.64 29.96
CA PRO A 98 8.37 29.34 28.95
C PRO A 98 8.85 28.13 28.14
N ILE A 99 8.37 26.94 28.46
CA ILE A 99 8.51 25.77 27.58
C ILE A 99 7.19 25.64 26.83
N LEU A 100 7.32 25.68 25.50
CA LEU A 100 6.25 25.63 24.52
C LEU A 100 5.17 24.62 24.91
N SER A 101 3.95 25.14 25.05
CA SER A 101 2.70 24.39 25.17
C SER A 101 2.52 23.51 23.93
N LEU A 102 2.96 22.26 24.03
CA LEU A 102 2.63 21.22 23.08
C LEU A 102 1.14 20.91 23.27
N SER A 103 0.35 21.39 22.33
CA SER A 103 -1.10 21.23 22.29
C SER A 103 -1.54 19.77 22.47
N PRO A 104 -2.71 19.53 23.08
CA PRO A 104 -3.16 18.21 23.47
C PRO A 104 -3.23 17.28 22.26
N THR A 105 -2.75 16.05 22.47
CA THR A 105 -2.83 14.87 21.60
C THR A 105 -4.03 14.95 20.66
N LYS A 106 -3.77 15.47 19.45
CA LYS A 106 -4.67 15.34 18.31
C LYS A 106 -4.80 13.85 18.10
N SER A 107 -5.96 13.29 18.42
CA SER A 107 -6.34 11.92 18.05
C SER A 107 -6.03 11.76 16.57
N VAL A 108 -4.92 11.08 16.26
CA VAL A 108 -4.47 10.86 14.89
C VAL A 108 -5.41 9.82 14.32
N SER A 109 -6.50 10.28 13.72
CA SER A 109 -7.26 9.48 12.78
C SER A 109 -6.32 9.16 11.63
N ILE A 110 -5.65 8.01 11.71
CA ILE A 110 -4.80 7.49 10.65
C ILE A 110 -5.72 7.07 9.51
N ASN A 111 -5.88 7.96 8.53
CA ASN A 111 -6.63 7.68 7.33
C ASN A 111 -5.75 6.92 6.35
N PHE A 112 -6.36 6.02 5.57
CA PHE A 112 -5.65 5.18 4.63
C PHE A 112 -6.08 5.46 3.19
N VAL A 113 -5.15 5.29 2.26
CA VAL A 113 -5.42 5.29 0.83
C VAL A 113 -4.94 3.99 0.20
N THR A 114 -5.64 3.58 -0.84
CA THR A 114 -5.23 2.46 -1.70
C THR A 114 -5.37 2.86 -3.17
N ILE A 115 -4.70 2.15 -4.06
CA ILE A 115 -4.79 2.41 -5.50
C ILE A 115 -6.20 2.03 -5.99
N SER A 116 -6.83 2.95 -6.71
CA SER A 116 -8.25 2.87 -7.07
C SER A 116 -8.58 1.76 -8.07
N ASP A 117 -7.70 1.56 -9.06
CA ASP A 117 -7.98 0.77 -10.25
C ASP A 117 -6.89 -0.29 -10.46
N ARG A 118 -7.31 -1.53 -10.78
CA ARG A 118 -6.45 -2.69 -11.03
C ARG A 118 -5.57 -2.50 -12.27
N LYS A 119 -5.93 -1.58 -13.17
CA LYS A 119 -5.11 -1.25 -14.34
C LYS A 119 -3.74 -0.67 -13.94
N TRP A 120 -3.66 -0.05 -12.75
CA TRP A 120 -2.42 0.48 -12.20
C TRP A 120 -1.87 -0.49 -11.15
N GLN A 121 -0.97 -1.38 -11.56
CA GLN A 121 -0.33 -2.35 -10.64
C GLN A 121 0.59 -1.65 -9.64
N SER A 122 1.28 -0.62 -10.09
CA SER A 122 2.06 0.29 -9.25
C SER A 122 1.89 1.73 -9.72
N VAL A 123 2.02 2.67 -8.77
CA VAL A 123 1.96 4.11 -9.01
C VAL A 123 3.17 4.75 -8.36
N GLU A 124 3.78 5.69 -9.07
CA GLU A 124 4.95 6.41 -8.63
C GLU A 124 4.62 7.36 -7.47
N VAL A 125 5.56 7.45 -6.53
CA VAL A 125 5.50 8.35 -5.38
C VAL A 125 6.65 9.32 -5.51
N TYR A 126 6.32 10.60 -5.44
CA TYR A 126 7.21 11.71 -5.71
C TYR A 126 7.69 12.37 -4.42
N GLU A 127 8.89 12.94 -4.43
CA GLU A 127 9.45 13.68 -3.30
C GLU A 127 8.66 14.97 -3.00
N THR A 128 8.12 15.61 -4.03
CA THR A 128 7.32 16.84 -3.93
C THR A 128 6.02 16.73 -4.72
N LYS A 129 5.09 17.68 -4.55
CA LYS A 129 3.77 17.76 -5.22
C LYS A 129 3.90 18.10 -6.72
N SER A 130 4.66 17.32 -7.48
CA SER A 130 4.90 17.56 -8.90
C SER A 130 5.21 16.24 -9.62
N SER A 131 4.60 16.05 -10.79
CA SER A 131 4.86 14.89 -11.67
C SER A 131 6.26 14.89 -12.28
N SER A 132 6.95 16.04 -12.27
CA SER A 132 8.34 16.16 -12.73
C SER A 132 9.36 16.03 -11.60
N SER A 133 8.89 15.75 -10.38
CA SER A 133 9.75 15.58 -9.22
C SER A 133 10.43 14.22 -9.21
N LYS A 134 11.43 14.07 -8.36
CA LYS A 134 12.14 12.82 -8.19
C LYS A 134 11.20 11.76 -7.62
N ILE A 135 11.22 10.57 -8.21
CA ILE A 135 10.49 9.41 -7.73
C ILE A 135 11.28 8.81 -6.56
N ILE A 136 10.66 8.73 -5.39
CA ILE A 136 11.26 8.18 -4.17
C ILE A 136 10.81 6.75 -3.88
N GLY A 137 9.72 6.30 -4.53
CA GLY A 137 9.15 4.99 -4.32
C GLY A 137 7.97 4.71 -5.23
N GLN A 138 7.35 3.55 -5.02
CA GLN A 138 6.14 3.14 -5.73
C GLN A 138 5.14 2.53 -4.75
N ALA A 139 3.90 3.00 -4.84
CA ALA A 139 2.77 2.37 -4.19
C ALA A 139 2.29 1.19 -5.04
N VAL A 140 1.88 0.09 -4.40
CA VAL A 140 1.42 -1.14 -5.08
C VAL A 140 -0.07 -1.33 -4.87
N TYR A 141 -0.75 -1.83 -5.91
CA TYR A 141 -2.19 -2.08 -5.85
C TYR A 141 -2.54 -3.11 -4.78
N GLY A 142 -3.66 -2.88 -4.08
CA GLY A 142 -4.15 -3.77 -3.01
C GLY A 142 -3.43 -3.60 -1.67
N LYS A 143 -2.42 -2.74 -1.58
CA LYS A 143 -1.86 -2.28 -0.30
C LYS A 143 -2.58 -1.02 0.19
N TYR A 144 -2.60 -0.86 1.51
CA TYR A 144 -3.14 0.31 2.19
C TYR A 144 -1.98 1.11 2.75
N TYR A 145 -1.96 2.40 2.45
CA TYR A 145 -0.91 3.32 2.87
C TYR A 145 -1.54 4.39 3.75
N PRO A 146 -1.03 4.61 4.98
CA PRO A 146 -1.49 5.72 5.79
C PRO A 146 -1.06 7.03 5.13
N TYR A 147 -1.94 8.03 5.17
CA TYR A 147 -1.64 9.38 4.73
C TYR A 147 -1.85 10.38 5.85
N THR A 148 -1.01 11.40 5.91
CA THR A 148 -1.11 12.46 6.92
C THR A 148 -1.72 13.74 6.37
N GLU A 149 -1.52 14.01 5.08
CA GLU A 149 -1.95 15.24 4.43
C GLU A 149 -2.50 14.98 3.03
N LYS A 150 -3.40 15.87 2.60
CA LYS A 150 -3.95 15.92 1.25
C LYS A 150 -4.02 17.38 0.81
N GLU A 151 -3.34 17.72 -0.27
CA GLU A 151 -3.33 19.09 -0.79
C GLU A 151 -3.09 19.10 -2.30
N ASN A 152 -3.72 20.03 -3.01
CA ASN A 152 -3.50 20.26 -4.45
C ASN A 152 -3.66 18.99 -5.32
N GLY A 153 -4.54 18.07 -4.92
CA GLY A 153 -4.74 16.81 -5.63
C GLY A 153 -3.63 15.77 -5.40
N TYR A 154 -2.81 15.93 -4.37
CA TYR A 154 -1.84 14.93 -3.93
C TYR A 154 -2.12 14.49 -2.49
N TYR A 155 -1.75 13.26 -2.18
CA TYR A 155 -1.76 12.69 -0.84
C TYR A 155 -0.32 12.46 -0.38
N PHE A 156 0.01 12.88 0.83
CA PHE A 156 1.28 12.55 1.46
C PHE A 156 1.15 11.23 2.20
N ILE A 157 1.71 10.18 1.58
CA ILE A 157 1.62 8.81 2.04
C ILE A 157 2.94 8.35 2.66
N ASN A 158 2.84 7.47 3.65
CA ASN A 158 3.97 6.73 4.18
C ASN A 158 3.99 5.33 3.54
N LEU A 159 5.09 5.00 2.86
CA LEU A 159 5.29 3.71 2.20
C LEU A 159 5.88 2.68 3.15
N ASN A 160 6.75 3.13 4.05
CA ASN A 160 7.45 2.36 5.06
C ASN A 160 7.98 3.33 6.13
N ASP A 161 8.34 2.86 7.31
CA ASP A 161 8.64 3.69 8.51
C ASP A 161 9.44 4.99 8.24
N ASP A 162 10.40 4.98 7.30
CA ASP A 162 11.23 6.16 6.94
C ASP A 162 10.96 6.77 5.55
N ILE A 163 10.11 6.18 4.71
CA ILE A 163 9.87 6.61 3.33
C ILE A 163 8.49 7.23 3.20
N THR A 164 8.45 8.55 3.06
CA THR A 164 7.22 9.33 2.88
C THR A 164 7.28 10.17 1.61
N GLY A 165 6.15 10.31 0.91
CA GLY A 165 6.09 11.14 -0.30
C GLY A 165 4.69 11.36 -0.84
N TRP A 166 4.64 12.04 -1.98
CA TRP A 166 3.41 12.52 -2.59
C TRP A 166 2.95 11.60 -3.72
N ILE A 167 1.68 11.19 -3.65
CA ILE A 167 1.01 10.43 -4.72
C ILE A 167 -0.18 11.21 -5.25
N HIS A 168 -0.43 11.14 -6.56
CA HIS A 168 -1.51 11.89 -7.18
C HIS A 168 -2.88 11.25 -6.88
N SER A 169 -3.85 12.07 -6.50
CA SER A 169 -5.22 11.66 -6.12
C SER A 169 -5.94 10.85 -7.19
N GLN A 170 -5.65 11.08 -8.48
CA GLN A 170 -6.29 10.38 -9.59
C GLN A 170 -6.06 8.86 -9.57
N PHE A 171 -5.01 8.41 -8.89
CA PHE A 171 -4.65 6.99 -8.82
C PHE A 171 -5.09 6.33 -7.52
N VAL A 172 -5.52 7.10 -6.51
CA VAL A 172 -5.80 6.60 -5.18
C VAL A 172 -7.23 6.89 -4.74
N LYS A 173 -7.74 6.08 -3.80
CA LYS A 173 -9.02 6.27 -3.14
C LYS A 173 -8.82 6.10 -1.65
N GLU A 174 -9.59 6.87 -0.89
CA GLU A 174 -9.68 6.78 0.56
C GLU A 174 -10.40 5.48 0.95
N TYR A 175 -10.02 4.89 2.08
CA TYR A 175 -10.60 3.69 2.66
C TYR A 175 -11.10 3.96 4.08
#